data_AF-A0A328SFE9-F1
#
_entry.id   AF-A0A328SFE9-F1
#
_cell.length_a   1.000
_cell.length_b   1.000
_cell.length_c   1.000
_cell.angle_alpha   90.00
_cell.angle_beta   90.00
_cell.angle_gamma   90.00
#
_symmetry.space_group_name_H-M   'P 1'
#
loop_
_entity.id
_entity.type
_entity.pdbx_description
1 polymer ?
#
loop_
_entity_poly.entity_id
_entity_poly.type
_entity_poly.pdbx_seq_one_letter_code
_entity_poly.pdbx_strand_id
1 'polypeptide(L)'
;ALKIGGCFGSGMRKGEVCGACTGALMVLGLAYAKCDKDDEESKIRSDIVCDKFLDEFKKENGTYICNDLLGCDISTEEGIQYALDNQLFTEFCPKMVESATLITEKILNNE
;
A
#
# COMPACT_ATOMS: atom_id res chain seq x y z
N ALA A 1 -7.45 -0.39 -14.32
CA ALA A 1 -6.52 -0.75 -13.23
C ALA A 1 -5.09 -0.30 -13.51
N LEU A 2 -4.37 -0.90 -14.48
CA LEU A 2 -2.92 -0.70 -14.69
C LEU A 2 -2.42 0.76 -14.79
N LYS A 3 -3.22 1.69 -15.32
CA LYS A 3 -2.81 3.10 -15.43
C LYS A 3 -3.07 3.94 -14.19
N ILE A 4 -4.09 3.61 -13.39
CA ILE A 4 -4.53 4.47 -12.27
C ILE A 4 -3.48 4.48 -11.16
N GLY A 5 -2.90 3.31 -10.87
CA GLY A 5 -1.82 3.18 -9.87
C GLY A 5 -0.44 3.62 -10.36
N GLY A 6 -0.27 4.03 -11.62
CA GLY A 6 1.03 4.43 -12.18
C GLY A 6 1.69 5.60 -11.44
N CYS A 7 0.86 6.41 -10.78
CA CYS A 7 1.24 7.45 -9.83
C CYS A 7 2.10 6.96 -8.65
N PHE A 8 1.83 5.75 -8.17
CA PHE A 8 1.97 5.41 -6.76
C PHE A 8 3.30 4.76 -6.38
N GLY A 9 4.18 4.57 -7.37
CA GLY A 9 5.53 4.02 -7.18
C GLY A 9 6.36 4.85 -6.20
N SER A 10 7.29 4.16 -5.51
CA SER A 10 8.18 4.75 -4.50
C SER A 10 7.41 5.57 -3.43
N GLY A 11 6.20 5.12 -3.10
CA GLY A 11 5.30 5.82 -2.17
C GLY A 11 4.95 7.25 -2.60
N MET A 12 4.66 7.42 -3.89
CA MET A 12 4.46 8.72 -4.56
C MET A 12 5.73 9.55 -4.79
N ARG A 13 6.88 8.88 -4.95
CA ARG A 13 8.20 9.51 -5.13
C ARG A 13 8.63 10.44 -3.99
N LYS A 14 8.01 10.28 -2.82
CA LYS A 14 8.31 11.04 -1.61
C LYS A 14 8.76 10.16 -0.44
N GLY A 15 8.77 8.85 -0.60
CA GLY A 15 9.19 7.93 0.46
C GLY A 15 8.11 7.66 1.50
N GLU A 16 6.89 8.11 1.22
CA GLU A 16 5.71 8.02 2.08
C GLU A 16 5.04 6.64 1.96
N VAL A 17 3.73 6.55 2.17
CA VAL A 17 2.96 5.29 2.14
C VAL A 17 3.26 4.48 0.87
N CYS A 18 3.63 3.22 1.06
CA CYS A 18 3.96 2.25 0.01
C CYS A 18 2.88 2.19 -1.07
N GLY A 19 3.29 2.22 -2.34
CA GLY A 19 2.37 2.16 -3.48
C GLY A 19 1.51 0.90 -3.53
N ALA A 20 2.03 -0.23 -3.02
CA ALA A 20 1.26 -1.47 -2.87
C ALA A 20 0.09 -1.30 -1.90
N CYS A 21 0.32 -0.64 -0.77
CA CYS A 21 -0.73 -0.32 0.20
C CYS A 21 -1.78 0.62 -0.41
N THR A 22 -1.37 1.66 -1.13
CA THR A 22 -2.31 2.56 -1.82
C THR A 22 -3.18 1.81 -2.83
N GLY A 23 -2.58 0.89 -3.61
CA GLY A 23 -3.32 0.04 -4.55
C GLY A 23 -4.33 -0.88 -3.85
N ALA A 24 -3.93 -1.52 -2.75
CA ALA A 24 -4.83 -2.34 -1.93
C ALA A 24 -6.00 -1.54 -1.36
N LEU A 25 -5.73 -0.37 -0.78
CA LEU A 25 -6.77 0.52 -0.23
C LEU A 25 -7.75 1.01 -1.30
N MET A 26 -7.31 1.21 -2.55
CA MET A 26 -8.24 1.48 -3.66
C MET A 26 -9.20 0.32 -3.89
N VAL A 27 -8.71 -0.91 -3.88
CA VAL A 27 -9.54 -2.11 -4.09
C VAL A 27 -10.53 -2.29 -2.93
N LEU A 28 -10.07 -2.13 -1.69
CA LEU A 28 -10.94 -2.19 -0.51
C LEU A 28 -11.98 -1.06 -0.52
N GLY A 29 -11.59 0.15 -0.93
CA GLY A 29 -12.52 1.26 -1.13
C GLY A 29 -13.59 0.94 -2.17
N LEU A 30 -13.24 0.29 -3.28
CA LEU A 30 -14.22 -0.17 -4.27
C LEU A 30 -15.20 -1.21 -3.72
N ALA A 31 -14.79 -2.01 -2.74
CA ALA A 31 -15.62 -3.04 -2.14
C ALA A 31 -16.51 -2.50 -1.01
N TYR A 32 -16.01 -1.56 -0.20
CA TYR A 32 -16.62 -1.22 1.09
C TYR A 32 -16.98 0.26 1.28
N ALA A 33 -16.45 1.18 0.47
CA ALA A 33 -16.73 2.60 0.67
C ALA A 33 -18.13 3.00 0.20
N LYS A 34 -18.66 4.07 0.81
CA LYS A 34 -20.00 4.57 0.49
C LYS A 34 -20.09 5.10 -0.95
N CYS A 35 -21.20 4.78 -1.63
CA CYS A 35 -21.58 5.38 -2.91
C CYS A 35 -22.56 6.55 -2.74
N ASP A 36 -23.40 6.50 -1.71
CA ASP A 36 -24.32 7.57 -1.31
C ASP A 36 -23.72 8.35 -0.14
N LYS A 37 -23.89 9.67 -0.12
CA LYS A 37 -23.41 10.54 0.95
C LYS A 37 -24.00 10.19 2.32
N ASP A 38 -25.21 9.64 2.36
CA ASP A 38 -25.96 9.39 3.60
C ASP A 38 -25.71 7.97 4.17
N ASP A 39 -24.93 7.12 3.48
CA ASP A 39 -24.54 5.78 3.94
C ASP A 39 -23.31 5.83 4.86
N GLU A 40 -23.56 6.19 6.12
CA GLU A 40 -22.54 6.25 7.16
C GLU A 40 -22.05 4.87 7.61
N GLU A 41 -22.85 3.80 7.42
CA GLU A 41 -22.43 2.45 7.78
C GLU A 41 -21.28 1.98 6.87
N SER A 42 -21.41 2.16 5.56
CA SER A 42 -20.33 1.84 4.61
C SER A 42 -19.10 2.70 4.83
N LYS A 43 -19.26 3.98 5.22
CA LYS A 43 -18.12 4.83 5.64
C LYS A 43 -17.38 4.20 6.80
N ILE A 44 -18.08 3.85 7.88
CA ILE A 44 -17.47 3.23 9.07
C ILE A 44 -16.80 1.91 8.69
N ARG A 45 -17.46 1.09 7.87
CA ARG A 45 -16.88 -0.18 7.37
C ARG A 45 -15.58 0.05 6.61
N SER A 46 -15.56 1.02 5.70
CA SER A 46 -14.37 1.36 4.91
C SER A 46 -13.19 1.86 5.76
N ASP A 47 -13.45 2.61 6.84
CA ASP A 47 -12.42 3.01 7.79
C ASP A 47 -11.85 1.78 8.54
N ILE A 48 -12.73 0.89 9.03
CA ILE A 48 -12.32 -0.33 9.76
C ILE A 48 -11.45 -1.24 8.89
N VAL A 49 -11.83 -1.47 7.62
CA VAL A 49 -11.04 -2.32 6.71
C VAL A 49 -9.73 -1.64 6.31
N CYS A 50 -9.71 -0.31 6.19
CA CYS A 50 -8.49 0.45 5.95
C CYS A 50 -7.48 0.27 7.10
N ASP A 51 -7.92 0.50 8.34
CA ASP A 51 -7.10 0.34 9.54
C ASP A 51 -6.61 -1.11 9.67
N LYS A 52 -7.52 -2.09 9.52
CA LYS A 52 -7.18 -3.51 9.57
C LYS A 52 -6.12 -3.90 8.52
N PHE A 53 -6.25 -3.40 7.30
CA PHE A 53 -5.26 -3.66 6.25
C PHE A 53 -3.88 -3.09 6.62
N LEU A 54 -3.82 -1.82 7.03
CA LEU A 54 -2.56 -1.16 7.35
C LEU A 54 -1.89 -1.78 8.57
N ASP A 55 -2.67 -2.18 9.58
CA ASP A 55 -2.16 -2.86 10.78
C ASP A 55 -1.57 -4.24 10.46
N GLU A 56 -2.28 -5.06 9.67
CA GLU A 56 -1.74 -6.37 9.27
C GLU A 56 -0.53 -6.22 8.34
N PHE A 57 -0.54 -5.26 7.41
CA PHE A 57 0.63 -4.99 6.56
C PHE A 57 1.84 -4.56 7.40
N LYS A 58 1.63 -3.66 8.35
CA LYS A 58 2.69 -3.20 9.27
C LYS A 58 3.19 -4.34 10.15
N LYS A 59 2.32 -5.22 10.63
CA LYS A 59 2.68 -6.37 11.45
C LYS A 59 3.54 -7.39 10.67
N GLU A 60 3.23 -7.60 9.39
CA GLU A 60 3.97 -8.53 8.54
C GLU A 60 5.28 -7.95 8.01
N ASN A 61 5.30 -6.67 7.65
CA ASN A 61 6.41 -6.01 6.94
C ASN A 61 7.16 -4.96 7.77
N GLY A 62 6.76 -4.73 9.03
CA GLY A 62 7.34 -3.77 9.97
C GLY A 62 6.80 -2.34 9.87
N THR A 63 6.48 -1.87 8.65
CA THR A 63 5.97 -0.52 8.37
C THR A 63 5.25 -0.50 7.01
N TYR A 64 4.44 0.52 6.76
CA TYR A 64 3.87 0.80 5.44
C TYR A 64 4.50 2.04 4.78
N ILE A 65 5.50 2.66 5.40
CA ILE A 65 6.25 3.81 4.86
C ILE A 65 7.38 3.30 3.97
N CYS A 66 7.46 3.81 2.74
CA CYS A 66 8.35 3.31 1.69
C CYS A 66 9.82 3.51 2.03
N ASN A 67 10.20 4.66 2.58
CA ASN A 67 11.60 4.89 2.99
C ASN A 67 12.03 3.93 4.10
N ASP A 68 11.17 3.69 5.08
CA ASP A 68 11.45 2.76 6.18
C ASP A 68 11.54 1.31 5.68
N LEU A 69 10.66 0.92 4.75
CA LEU A 69 10.69 -0.40 4.11
C LEU A 69 11.98 -0.64 3.31
N LEU A 70 12.44 0.37 2.58
CA LEU A 70 13.62 0.27 1.72
C LEU A 70 14.93 0.55 2.46
N GLY A 71 14.87 1.17 3.64
CA GLY A 71 16.04 1.58 4.41
C GLY A 71 16.82 2.74 3.78
N CYS A 72 16.21 3.50 2.86
CA CYS A 72 16.83 4.62 2.16
C CYS A 72 15.81 5.70 1.80
N ASP A 73 16.27 6.94 1.61
CA ASP A 73 15.41 8.06 1.21
C ASP A 73 15.26 8.16 -0.31
N ILE A 74 14.13 7.69 -0.85
CA ILE A 74 13.90 7.72 -2.30
C ILE A 74 13.63 9.12 -2.86
N SER A 75 13.54 10.15 -2.00
CA SER A 75 13.35 11.54 -2.43
C SER A 75 14.66 12.21 -2.85
N THR A 76 15.81 11.57 -2.59
CA THR A 76 17.15 12.02 -2.97
C THR A 76 17.74 11.17 -4.09
N GLU A 77 18.73 11.71 -4.80
CA GLU A 77 19.43 10.98 -5.85
C GLU A 77 20.24 9.82 -5.28
N GLU A 78 20.88 10.02 -4.12
CA GLU A 78 21.68 9.01 -3.43
C GLU A 78 20.84 7.83 -2.97
N GLY A 79 19.63 8.07 -2.43
CA GLY A 79 18.75 7.00 -1.98
C GLY A 79 18.15 6.23 -3.17
N ILE A 80 17.84 6.90 -4.28
CA ILE A 80 17.44 6.22 -5.52
C ILE A 80 18.58 5.33 -6.03
N GLN A 81 19.82 5.84 -6.06
CA GLN A 81 20.97 5.06 -6.52
C GLN A 81 21.21 3.85 -5.62
N TYR A 82 21.14 4.03 -4.29
CA TYR A 82 21.22 2.94 -3.34
C TYR A 82 20.16 1.87 -3.60
N ALA A 83 18.90 2.26 -3.82
CA ALA A 83 17.82 1.33 -4.09
C ALA A 83 18.01 0.55 -5.40
N LEU A 84 18.61 1.18 -6.42
CA LEU A 84 18.96 0.53 -7.69
C LEU A 84 20.12 -0.45 -7.51
N ASP A 85 21.20 -0.03 -6.87
CA ASP A 85 22.41 -0.85 -6.65
C ASP A 85 22.10 -2.11 -5.82
N ASN A 86 21.15 -2.00 -4.89
CA ASN A 86 20.68 -3.11 -4.04
C ASN A 86 19.43 -3.82 -4.60
N GLN A 87 19.01 -3.50 -5.83
CA GLN A 87 17.90 -4.15 -6.54
C GLN A 87 16.57 -4.12 -5.76
N LEU A 88 16.36 -3.11 -4.93
CA LEU A 88 15.20 -3.08 -4.03
C LEU A 88 13.88 -3.00 -4.81
N PHE A 89 13.85 -2.27 -5.93
CA PHE A 89 12.66 -2.15 -6.75
C PHE A 89 12.28 -3.45 -7.49
N THR A 90 13.24 -4.33 -7.75
CA THR A 90 13.03 -5.56 -8.53
C THR A 90 12.98 -6.83 -7.67
N GLU A 91 13.58 -6.82 -6.48
CA GLU A 91 13.66 -8.01 -5.61
C GLU A 91 12.90 -7.84 -4.29
N PHE A 92 12.84 -6.62 -3.76
CA PHE A 92 12.17 -6.35 -2.49
C PHE A 92 10.73 -5.86 -2.69
N CYS A 93 10.51 -4.82 -3.50
CA CYS A 93 9.19 -4.26 -3.75
C CYS A 93 8.14 -5.29 -4.24
N PRO A 94 8.48 -6.27 -5.10
CA PRO A 94 7.51 -7.30 -5.49
C PRO A 94 6.97 -8.11 -4.31
N LYS A 95 7.78 -8.35 -3.27
CA LYS A 95 7.33 -9.04 -2.04
C LYS A 95 6.33 -8.20 -1.26
N MET A 96 6.49 -6.87 -1.26
CA MET A 96 5.52 -5.95 -0.66
C MET A 96 4.20 -5.93 -1.44
N VAL A 97 4.27 -6.03 -2.77
CA VAL A 97 3.07 -6.16 -3.62
C VAL A 97 2.36 -7.48 -3.35
N GLU A 98 3.09 -8.59 -3.23
CA GLU A 98 2.54 -9.90 -2.87
C GLU A 98 1.87 -9.86 -1.49
N SER A 99 2.57 -9.37 -0.46
CA SER A 99 2.03 -9.25 0.90
C SER A 99 0.76 -8.40 0.94
N ALA A 100 0.77 -7.21 0.32
CA ALA A 100 -0.42 -6.36 0.22
C ALA A 100 -1.58 -7.08 -0.49
N THR A 101 -1.29 -7.84 -1.54
CA THR A 101 -2.29 -8.61 -2.29
C THR A 101 -2.92 -9.69 -1.40
N LEU A 102 -2.10 -10.51 -0.73
CA LEU A 102 -2.55 -11.59 0.13
C LEU A 102 -3.36 -11.07 1.32
N ILE A 103 -2.97 -9.95 1.93
CA ILE A 103 -3.73 -9.33 3.02
C ILE A 103 -5.07 -8.81 2.51
N THR A 104 -5.08 -8.16 1.33
CA THR A 104 -6.32 -7.69 0.68
C THR A 104 -7.27 -8.85 0.41
N GLU A 105 -6.78 -9.95 -0.18
CA GLU A 105 -7.58 -11.15 -0.44
C GLU A 105 -8.15 -11.75 0.84
N LYS A 106 -7.35 -11.84 1.92
CA LYS A 106 -7.84 -12.29 3.22
C LYS A 106 -8.96 -11.40 3.75
N ILE A 107 -8.87 -10.09 3.59
CA ILE A 107 -9.94 -9.18 4.05
C ILE A 107 -11.21 -9.38 3.21
N LEU A 108 -11.07 -9.44 1.88
CA LEU A 108 -12.19 -9.64 0.96
C LEU A 108 -12.90 -10.98 1.13
N ASN A 109 -12.17 -12.04 1.48
CA ASN A 109 -12.72 -13.41 1.62
C ASN A 109 -13.21 -13.75 3.04
N ASN A 110 -12.96 -12.90 4.04
CA ASN A 110 -13.38 -13.12 5.43
C ASN A 110 -14.62 -12.29 5.81
N GLU A 111 -15.44 -11.94 4.82
CA GLU A 111 -16.84 -11.50 5.00
C GLU A 111 -17.82 -12.57 4.50
#